data_AF-A0A8J5VGJ0-F1
#
_entry.id   AF-A0A8J5VGJ0-F1
#
_cell.length_a   1.000
_cell.length_b   1.000
_cell.length_c   1.000
_cell.angle_alpha   90.00
_cell.angle_beta   90.00
_cell.angle_gamma   90.00
#
_symmetry.space_group_name_H-M   'P 1'
#
loop_
_entity.id
_entity.type
_entity.pdbx_description
1 polymer ?
#
loop_
_entity_poly.entity_id
_entity_poly.type
_entity_poly.pdbx_seq_one_letter_code
_entity_poly.pdbx_strand_id
1 'polypeptide(L)'
;MSSAVGALYDCQKKMGTGYLPAFPSEFFDWVESIKVVRTPYYTIHKIMEGLLDRYMFFGNYKALDMMVVMANYFSDRVKNAIQKYIIEKHWLSPNE
;
A
#
# COMPACT_ATOMS: atom_id res chain seq x y z
N MET A 1 13.72 1.42 -23.54
CA MET A 1 14.03 1.15 -22.13
C MET A 1 12.76 1.34 -21.31
N SER A 2 12.23 0.30 -20.66
CA SER A 2 11.19 0.50 -19.65
C SER A 2 11.80 1.26 -18.47
N SER A 3 11.29 2.45 -18.17
CA SER A 3 11.65 3.13 -16.92
C SER A 3 11.23 2.24 -15.73
N ALA A 4 11.91 2.35 -14.59
CA ALA A 4 11.59 1.55 -13.40
C ALA A 4 10.10 1.58 -13.03
N VAL A 5 9.45 2.75 -13.16
CA VAL A 5 8.00 2.91 -12.96
C VAL A 5 7.17 2.06 -13.92
N GLY A 6 7.59 1.94 -15.18
CA GLY A 6 6.89 1.11 -16.16
C GLY A 6 6.88 -0.37 -15.77
N ALA A 7 8.02 -0.91 -15.33
CA ALA A 7 8.08 -2.29 -14.86
C ALA A 7 7.23 -2.52 -13.60
N LEU A 8 7.24 -1.58 -12.65
CA LEU A 8 6.41 -1.66 -11.45
C LEU A 8 4.91 -1.58 -11.78
N TYR A 9 4.53 -0.75 -12.77
CA TYR A 9 3.17 -0.64 -13.28
C TYR A 9 2.65 -1.99 -13.79
N ASP A 10 3.45 -2.66 -14.63
CA ASP A 10 3.09 -3.95 -15.21
C ASP A 10 2.95 -5.02 -14.12
N CYS A 11 3.81 -5.00 -13.11
CA CYS A 11 3.70 -5.87 -11.93
C CYS A 11 2.39 -5.62 -11.16
N GLN A 12 2.06 -4.38 -10.81
CA GLN A 12 0.83 -4.07 -10.07
C GLN A 12 -0.42 -4.48 -10.86
N LYS A 13 -0.43 -4.23 -12.18
CA LYS A 13 -1.54 -4.64 -13.06
C LYS A 13 -1.67 -6.16 -13.11
N LYS A 14 -0.56 -6.89 -13.22
CA LYS A 14 -0.56 -8.37 -13.22
C LYS A 14 -1.08 -8.95 -11.90
N MET A 15 -0.78 -8.32 -10.78
CA MET A 15 -1.29 -8.74 -9.46
C MET A 15 -2.80 -8.52 -9.34
N GLY A 16 -3.35 -7.48 -9.97
CA GLY A 16 -4.79 -7.25 -10.06
C GLY A 16 -5.50 -6.86 -8.75
N THR A 17 -4.79 -6.82 -7.61
CA THR A 17 -5.35 -6.47 -6.30
C THR A 17 -5.34 -4.96 -6.02
N GLY A 18 -4.54 -4.21 -6.78
CA GLY A 18 -4.28 -2.79 -6.54
C GLY A 18 -3.11 -2.49 -5.60
N TYR A 19 -2.64 -3.48 -4.86
CA TYR A 19 -1.40 -3.37 -4.09
C TYR A 19 -0.19 -3.62 -4.99
N LEU A 20 0.84 -2.74 -4.93
CA LEU A 20 2.15 -3.01 -5.49
C LEU A 20 2.99 -3.76 -4.43
N PRO A 21 3.19 -5.08 -4.55
CA PRO A 21 3.74 -5.88 -3.47
C PRO A 21 5.23 -5.64 -3.25
N ALA A 22 5.60 -5.21 -2.04
CA ALA A 22 6.97 -5.26 -1.52
C ALA A 22 7.21 -6.50 -0.63
N PHE A 23 6.12 -7.04 -0.08
CA PHE A 23 6.05 -8.23 0.76
C PHE A 23 4.62 -8.80 0.70
N PRO A 24 4.39 -10.03 1.18
CA PRO A 24 3.07 -10.67 1.16
C PRO A 24 2.02 -9.87 1.94
N SER A 25 0.77 -9.80 1.45
CA SER A 25 -0.30 -9.03 2.10
C SER A 25 -0.67 -9.54 3.50
N GLU A 26 -0.32 -10.78 3.82
CA GLU A 26 -0.51 -11.44 5.11
C GLU A 26 0.20 -10.69 6.24
N PHE A 27 1.22 -9.90 5.93
CA PHE A 27 1.89 -9.06 6.93
C PHE A 27 0.96 -7.99 7.49
N PHE A 28 0.05 -7.47 6.67
CA PHE A 28 -1.01 -6.57 7.16
C PHE A 28 -2.05 -7.32 7.97
N ASP A 29 -2.42 -8.55 7.58
CA ASP A 29 -3.35 -9.39 8.36
C ASP A 29 -2.80 -9.65 9.77
N TRP A 30 -1.47 -9.82 9.87
CA TRP A 30 -0.76 -9.98 11.14
C TRP A 30 -0.80 -8.71 11.98
N VAL A 31 -0.56 -7.53 11.40
CA VAL A 31 -0.69 -6.25 12.14
C VAL A 31 -2.12 -6.04 12.65
N GLU A 32 -3.12 -6.28 11.80
CA GLU A 32 -4.54 -6.21 12.16
C GLU A 32 -4.96 -7.27 13.20
N SER A 33 -4.14 -8.31 13.37
CA SER A 33 -4.28 -9.34 14.40
C SER A 33 -3.39 -9.07 15.63
N ILE A 34 -2.81 -7.88 15.76
CA ILE A 34 -1.94 -7.45 16.87
C ILE A 34 -0.70 -8.37 17.00
N LYS A 35 -0.20 -8.86 15.87
CA LYS A 35 1.07 -9.59 15.81
C LYS A 35 2.18 -8.61 15.44
N VAL A 36 3.34 -8.81 16.05
CA VAL A 36 4.52 -7.99 15.78
C VAL A 36 5.06 -8.35 14.39
N VAL A 37 5.02 -7.37 13.48
CA VAL A 37 5.63 -7.44 12.15
C VAL A 37 6.46 -6.19 11.96
N ARG A 38 7.58 -6.31 11.27
CA ARG A 38 8.47 -5.17 11.01
C ARG A 38 7.84 -4.24 9.97
N THR A 39 7.26 -3.15 10.47
CA THR A 39 6.97 -1.89 9.77
C THR A 39 6.33 -2.00 8.36
N PRO A 40 5.27 -2.80 8.16
CA PRO A 40 4.70 -2.98 6.82
C PRO A 40 4.06 -1.68 6.29
N TYR A 41 3.29 -0.96 7.12
CA TYR A 41 2.65 0.29 6.71
C TYR A 41 3.65 1.40 6.38
N TYR A 42 4.75 1.50 7.12
CA TYR A 42 5.84 2.43 6.81
C TYR A 42 6.46 2.16 5.43
N THR A 43 6.76 0.90 5.11
CA THR A 43 7.32 0.57 3.79
C THR A 43 6.38 0.98 2.66
N ILE A 44 5.07 0.78 2.84
CA ILE A 44 4.08 1.19 1.85
C ILE A 44 4.00 2.69 1.71
N HIS A 45 4.02 3.43 2.82
CA HIS A 45 3.98 4.89 2.77
C HIS A 45 5.15 5.44 1.96
N LYS A 46 6.34 4.86 2.10
CA LYS A 46 7.53 5.25 1.31
C LYS A 46 7.42 4.91 -0.17
N ILE A 47 6.79 3.80 -0.51
CA ILE A 47 6.51 3.46 -1.91
C ILE A 47 5.52 4.47 -2.51
N MET A 48 4.44 4.78 -1.79
CA MET A 48 3.42 5.74 -2.26
C MET A 48 3.98 7.16 -2.39
N GLU A 49 4.82 7.59 -1.44
CA GLU A 49 5.57 8.86 -1.50
C GLU A 49 6.44 8.93 -2.74
N GLY A 50 7.24 7.90 -3.01
CA GLY A 50 8.08 7.84 -4.21
C GLY A 50 7.29 7.86 -5.52
N LEU A 51 6.12 7.20 -5.58
CA LEU A 51 5.23 7.26 -6.75
C LEU A 51 4.64 8.67 -6.95
N LEU A 52 4.24 9.33 -5.86
CA LEU A 52 3.76 10.71 -5.91
C LEU A 52 4.84 11.67 -6.38
N ASP A 53 6.08 11.53 -5.91
CA ASP A 53 7.22 12.35 -6.35
C ASP A 53 7.48 12.20 -7.85
N ARG A 54 7.34 10.98 -8.40
CA ARG A 54 7.47 10.76 -9.85
C ARG A 54 6.42 11.55 -10.65
N TYR A 55 5.23 11.74 -10.10
CA TYR A 55 4.22 12.59 -10.70
C TYR A 55 4.54 14.08 -10.51
N MET A 56 4.81 14.52 -9.27
CA MET A 56 5.00 15.92 -8.93
C MET A 56 6.19 16.56 -9.64
N PHE A 57 7.32 15.86 -9.74
CA PHE A 57 8.55 16.42 -10.30
C PHE A 57 8.78 16.09 -11.78
N PHE A 58 8.15 15.04 -12.31
CA PHE A 58 8.42 14.56 -13.67
C PHE A 58 7.15 14.35 -14.53
N GLY A 59 5.96 14.68 -14.02
CA GLY A 59 4.70 14.54 -14.75
C GLY A 59 4.34 13.08 -15.10
N ASN A 60 4.84 12.10 -14.34
CA ASN A 60 4.58 10.70 -14.63
C ASN A 60 3.18 10.26 -14.16
N TYR A 61 2.19 10.38 -15.05
CA TYR A 61 0.80 9.99 -14.78
C TYR A 61 0.62 8.50 -14.47
N LYS A 62 1.49 7.61 -14.96
CA LYS A 62 1.44 6.18 -14.58
C LYS A 62 1.74 6.01 -13.09
N ALA A 63 2.70 6.75 -12.55
CA ALA A 63 3.02 6.69 -11.13
C ALA A 63 1.86 7.19 -10.26
N LEU A 64 1.17 8.24 -10.70
CA LEU A 64 -0.05 8.74 -10.02
C LEU A 64 -1.16 7.69 -10.02
N ASP A 65 -1.45 7.04 -11.17
CA ASP A 65 -2.44 5.96 -11.26
C ASP A 65 -2.14 4.85 -10.25
N MET A 66 -0.88 4.40 -10.20
CA MET A 66 -0.44 3.38 -9.24
C MET A 66 -0.66 3.81 -7.79
N MET A 67 -0.31 5.06 -7.44
CA MET A 67 -0.45 5.61 -6.10
C MET A 67 -1.92 5.68 -5.67
N VAL A 68 -2.81 6.16 -6.54
CA VAL A 68 -4.25 6.24 -6.26
C VAL A 68 -4.84 4.85 -6.04
N VAL A 69 -4.45 3.88 -6.88
CA VAL A 69 -4.91 2.49 -6.72
C VAL A 69 -4.41 1.88 -5.40
N MET A 70 -3.17 2.15 -4.99
CA MET A 70 -2.67 1.75 -3.67
C MET A 70 -3.44 2.43 -2.54
N ALA A 71 -3.72 3.73 -2.64
CA ALA A 71 -4.47 4.47 -1.64
C ALA A 71 -5.89 3.89 -1.45
N ASN A 72 -6.56 3.54 -2.55
CA ASN A 72 -7.87 2.88 -2.51
C ASN A 72 -7.77 1.51 -1.82
N TYR A 73 -6.79 0.67 -2.20
CA TYR A 73 -6.58 -0.63 -1.57
C TYR A 73 -6.42 -0.54 -0.05
N PHE A 74 -5.56 0.37 0.45
CA PHE A 74 -5.34 0.52 1.88
C PHE A 74 -6.51 1.20 2.60
N SER A 75 -7.20 2.15 1.95
CA SER A 75 -8.42 2.76 2.50
C SER A 75 -9.51 1.70 2.72
N ASP A 76 -9.74 0.85 1.73
CA ASP A 76 -10.73 -0.22 1.83
C ASP A 76 -10.33 -1.26 2.87
N ARG A 77 -9.04 -1.58 2.95
CA ARG A 77 -8.51 -2.48 3.96
C ARG A 77 -8.75 -1.98 5.39
N VAL A 78 -8.43 -0.73 5.68
CA VAL A 78 -8.65 -0.11 7.00
C VAL A 78 -10.15 -0.05 7.32
N LYS A 79 -10.99 0.38 6.37
CA LYS A 79 -12.46 0.39 6.54
C LYS A 79 -12.98 -1.01 6.87
N ASN A 80 -12.54 -2.04 6.14
CA ASN A 80 -12.97 -3.41 6.36
C ASN A 80 -12.49 -3.95 7.72
N ALA A 81 -11.26 -3.62 8.15
CA ALA A 81 -10.76 -4.00 9.47
C ALA A 81 -11.59 -3.36 10.60
N ILE A 82 -11.90 -2.06 10.48
CA ILE A 82 -12.74 -1.35 11.45
C ILE A 82 -14.18 -1.87 11.45
N GLN A 83 -14.75 -2.23 10.29
CA GLN A 83 -16.10 -2.82 10.20
C GLN A 83 -16.17 -4.23 10.77
N LYS A 84 -15.13 -5.04 10.55
CA LYS A 84 -15.05 -6.43 11.03
C LYS A 84 -14.77 -6.50 12.54
N TYR A 85 -14.02 -5.53 13.05
CA TYR A 85 -13.66 -5.42 14.45
C TYR A 85 -14.25 -4.14 15.04
N ILE A 86 -13.62 -3.58 16.07
CA ILE A 86 -13.95 -2.27 16.64
C ILE A 86 -12.77 -1.34 16.41
N ILE A 87 -13.02 -0.03 16.32
CA ILE A 87 -11.97 0.97 16.06
C ILE A 87 -10.85 0.92 17.11
N GLU A 88 -11.17 0.54 18.35
CA GLU A 88 -10.19 0.34 19.44
C GLU A 88 -9.12 -0.69 19.08
N LYS A 89 -9.47 -1.73 18.33
CA LYS A 89 -8.52 -2.75 17.90
C LYS A 89 -7.51 -2.20 16.89
N HIS A 90 -7.91 -1.26 16.03
CA HIS A 90 -7.04 -0.60 15.07
C HIS A 90 -5.96 0.21 15.82
N TRP A 91 -6.37 0.99 16.83
CA TRP A 91 -5.44 1.76 17.67
C TRP A 91 -4.45 0.91 18.48
N LEU A 92 -4.80 -0.35 18.77
CA LEU A 92 -3.91 -1.30 19.45
C LEU A 92 -2.91 -1.98 18.50
N SER A 93 -3.01 -1.76 17.19
CA SER A 93 -2.10 -2.38 16.24
C SER A 93 -0.68 -1.81 16.41
N PRO A 94 0.35 -2.66 16.55
CA PRO A 94 1.70 -2.19 16.78
C PRO A 94 2.28 -1.54 15.51
N ASN A 95 2.69 -0.27 15.63
CA ASN A 95 3.34 0.54 14.59
C ASN A 95 2.43 1.08 13.48
N GLU A 96 1.36 1.79 13.86
CA GLU A 96 0.92 2.96 13.07
C GLU A 96 1.89 4.13 13.24
#